data_AF-A0A6A6DTW8-F1
#
_entry.id   AF-A0A6A6DTW8-F1
#
_cell.length_a   1.000
_cell.length_b   1.000
_cell.length_c   1.000
_cell.angle_alpha   90.00
_cell.angle_beta   90.00
_cell.angle_gamma   90.00
#
_symmetry.space_group_name_H-M   'P 1'
#
loop_
_entity.id
_entity.type
_entity.pdbx_description
1 polymer ?
#
loop_
_entity_poly.entity_id
_entity_poly.type
_entity_poly.pdbx_seq_one_letter_code
_entity_poly.pdbx_strand_id
1 'polypeptide(L)'
;MYAFCSAWWSDIDLQVLRFLLAQLHTDSLLDKRTPKDVKSTLATFSRGSIALDDAYKQAIQRIEGQLSGDYERAKKVLSWITYAQRPLTTAEICCALAVEPEGNELDPENIPDVEDLVSVCAGLVVVDEESAIIRLVHYTTQEYFERIRNEWNPSAQLDIALTCLTYLSFGTFKSGSCSTDKEFEERLRQNEFLDYAA
;
A
#
# COMPACT_ATOMS: atom_id res chain seq x y z
N MET A 1 -0.99 4.46 -38.29
CA MET A 1 -1.45 3.35 -37.42
C MET A 1 -0.87 3.40 -35.99
N TYR A 2 0.10 4.26 -35.67
CA TYR A 2 0.59 4.45 -34.29
C TYR A 2 -0.16 5.55 -33.50
N ALA A 3 -0.72 6.57 -34.16
CA ALA A 3 -1.45 7.66 -33.49
C ALA A 3 -2.84 7.29 -32.98
N PHE A 4 -3.46 6.23 -33.54
CA PHE A 4 -4.74 5.71 -33.04
C PHE A 4 -4.57 4.90 -31.76
N CYS A 5 -3.41 4.27 -31.57
CA CYS A 5 -3.11 3.49 -30.38
C CYS A 5 -2.92 4.43 -29.17
N SER A 6 -2.09 5.48 -29.30
CA SER A 6 -1.83 6.43 -28.21
C SER A 6 -3.08 7.17 -27.74
N ALA A 7 -3.96 7.58 -28.66
CA ALA A 7 -5.22 8.25 -28.32
C ALA A 7 -6.18 7.32 -27.56
N TRP A 8 -6.27 6.06 -27.97
CA TRP A 8 -7.09 5.06 -27.28
C TRP A 8 -6.57 4.68 -25.90
N TRP A 9 -5.24 4.55 -25.72
CA TRP A 9 -4.64 4.35 -24.39
C TRP A 9 -4.90 5.55 -23.47
N SER A 10 -4.74 6.78 -23.97
CA SER A 10 -5.07 7.98 -23.18
C SER A 10 -6.56 8.10 -22.83
N ASP A 11 -7.46 7.65 -23.70
CA ASP A 11 -8.91 7.65 -23.42
C ASP A 11 -9.29 6.59 -22.38
N ILE A 12 -8.64 5.42 -22.39
CA ILE A 12 -8.82 4.38 -21.37
C ILE A 12 -8.28 4.88 -20.03
N ASP A 13 -7.09 5.46 -19.98
CA ASP A 13 -6.51 6.05 -18.77
C ASP A 13 -7.40 7.17 -18.22
N LEU A 14 -7.94 8.04 -19.09
CA LEU A 14 -8.89 9.08 -18.70
C LEU A 14 -10.19 8.51 -18.12
N GLN A 15 -10.67 7.36 -18.60
CA GLN A 15 -11.85 6.71 -18.03
C GLN A 15 -11.55 6.10 -16.66
N VAL A 16 -10.46 5.36 -16.52
CA VAL A 16 -10.05 4.76 -15.25
C VAL A 16 -9.83 5.83 -14.18
N LEU A 17 -9.19 6.94 -14.54
CA LEU A 17 -8.94 8.07 -13.64
C LEU A 17 -10.25 8.76 -13.20
N ARG A 18 -11.27 8.81 -14.08
CA ARG A 18 -12.62 9.31 -13.73
C ARG A 18 -13.34 8.39 -12.76
N PHE A 19 -13.21 7.07 -12.91
CA PHE A 19 -13.80 6.12 -11.97
C PHE A 19 -13.13 6.18 -10.60
N LEU A 20 -11.80 6.27 -10.56
CA LEU A 20 -11.05 6.46 -9.31
C LEU A 20 -11.47 7.76 -8.61
N LEU A 21 -11.55 8.87 -9.33
CA LEU A 21 -12.00 10.14 -8.76
C LEU A 21 -13.42 10.03 -8.18
N ALA A 22 -14.32 9.36 -8.90
CA ALA A 22 -15.67 9.11 -8.42
C ALA A 22 -15.69 8.24 -7.14
N GLN A 23 -14.84 7.21 -7.07
CA GLN A 23 -14.68 6.37 -5.88
C GLN A 23 -14.18 7.20 -4.69
N LEU A 24 -13.08 7.93 -4.84
CA LEU A 24 -12.51 8.75 -3.76
C LEU A 24 -13.50 9.82 -3.26
N HIS A 25 -14.25 10.43 -4.17
CA HIS A 25 -15.32 11.37 -3.82
C HIS A 25 -16.50 10.70 -3.12
N THR A 26 -16.87 9.47 -3.51
CA THR A 26 -17.92 8.72 -2.82
C THR A 26 -17.47 8.36 -1.41
N ASP A 27 -16.21 7.93 -1.26
CA ASP A 27 -15.65 7.55 0.03
C ASP A 27 -15.52 8.75 0.98
N SER A 28 -15.32 9.96 0.46
CA SER A 28 -15.30 11.19 1.28
C SER A 28 -16.69 11.63 1.78
N LEU A 29 -17.75 10.99 1.28
CA LEU A 29 -19.13 11.24 1.73
C LEU A 29 -19.63 10.21 2.75
N LEU A 30 -18.91 9.09 2.97
CA LEU A 30 -19.35 7.98 3.83
C LEU A 30 -19.57 8.39 5.30
N ASP A 31 -18.85 9.40 5.77
CA ASP A 31 -18.94 9.93 7.13
C ASP A 31 -20.00 11.04 7.29
N LYS A 32 -20.60 11.53 6.20
CA LYS A 32 -21.55 12.65 6.22
C LYS A 32 -22.95 12.15 6.56
N ARG A 33 -23.48 12.60 7.70
CA ARG A 33 -24.77 12.13 8.24
C ARG A 33 -25.95 13.05 7.94
N THR A 34 -25.72 14.26 7.43
CA THR A 34 -26.79 15.20 7.10
C THR A 34 -26.74 15.63 5.64
N PRO A 35 -27.90 15.94 5.01
CA PRO A 35 -27.93 16.50 3.66
C PRO A 35 -27.15 17.81 3.52
N LYS A 36 -27.00 18.57 4.61
CA LYS A 36 -26.22 19.81 4.62
C LYS A 36 -24.73 19.50 4.47
N ASP A 37 -24.22 18.54 5.24
CA ASP A 37 -22.81 18.15 5.21
C ASP A 37 -22.43 17.54 3.86
N VAL A 38 -23.33 16.69 3.30
CA VAL A 38 -23.16 16.16 1.93
C VAL A 38 -23.07 17.30 0.92
N LYS A 39 -24.00 18.27 0.96
CA LYS A 39 -23.99 19.41 0.03
C LYS A 39 -22.76 20.30 0.20
N SER A 40 -22.27 20.52 1.42
CA SER A 40 -21.07 21.32 1.63
C SER A 40 -19.81 20.61 1.14
N THR A 41 -19.68 19.29 1.35
CA THR A 41 -18.56 18.51 0.81
C THR A 41 -18.59 18.44 -0.71
N LEU A 42 -19.77 18.26 -1.32
CA LEU A 42 -19.90 18.32 -2.78
C LEU A 42 -19.49 19.68 -3.36
N ALA A 43 -19.69 20.77 -2.62
CA ALA A 43 -19.29 22.10 -3.05
C ALA A 43 -17.77 22.33 -2.99
N THR A 44 -17.02 21.52 -2.22
CA THR A 44 -15.55 21.60 -2.15
C THR A 44 -14.84 20.78 -3.22
N PHE A 45 -15.57 19.94 -3.97
CA PHE A 45 -14.97 19.13 -5.02
C PHE A 45 -14.49 20.00 -6.18
N SER A 46 -13.17 20.05 -6.34
CA SER A 46 -12.49 20.67 -7.47
C SER A 46 -12.85 19.96 -8.77
N ARG A 47 -12.82 20.69 -9.88
CA ARG A 47 -13.14 20.18 -11.23
C ARG A 47 -11.90 20.21 -12.11
N GLY A 48 -11.77 19.27 -13.03
CA GLY A 48 -10.64 19.21 -13.97
C GLY A 48 -9.42 18.47 -13.39
N SER A 49 -8.22 18.74 -13.91
CA SER A 49 -7.01 17.96 -13.58
C SER A 49 -6.53 18.10 -12.13
N ILE A 50 -6.92 19.18 -11.43
CA ILE A 50 -6.57 19.44 -10.01
C ILE A 50 -7.40 18.56 -9.06
N ALA A 51 -8.55 18.07 -9.53
CA ALA A 51 -9.50 17.31 -8.71
C ALA A 51 -8.90 16.03 -8.12
N LEU A 52 -7.97 15.39 -8.84
CA LEU A 52 -7.37 14.14 -8.39
C LEU A 52 -6.37 14.36 -7.25
N ASP A 53 -5.52 15.38 -7.34
CA ASP A 53 -4.58 15.73 -6.27
C ASP A 53 -5.31 16.11 -4.97
N ASP A 54 -6.41 16.86 -5.10
CA ASP A 54 -7.26 17.20 -3.96
C ASP A 54 -7.99 15.98 -3.39
N ALA A 55 -8.41 15.03 -4.23
CA ALA A 55 -9.03 13.79 -3.79
C ALA A 55 -8.02 12.89 -3.04
N TYR A 56 -6.78 12.78 -3.52
CA TYR A 56 -5.71 12.10 -2.79
C TYR A 56 -5.41 12.76 -1.46
N LYS A 57 -5.31 14.09 -1.43
CA LYS A 57 -5.12 14.83 -0.18
C LYS A 57 -6.25 14.57 0.82
N GLN A 58 -7.50 14.55 0.36
CA GLN A 58 -8.65 14.22 1.21
C GLN A 58 -8.61 12.76 1.69
N ALA A 59 -8.17 11.82 0.86
CA ALA A 59 -7.99 10.42 1.27
C ALA A 59 -6.92 10.29 2.36
N ILE A 60 -5.80 10.98 2.22
CA ILE A 60 -4.74 11.04 3.23
C ILE A 60 -5.26 11.66 4.53
N GLN A 61 -5.98 12.78 4.48
CA GLN A 61 -6.58 13.39 5.67
C GLN A 61 -7.55 12.45 6.40
N ARG A 62 -8.28 11.60 5.65
CA ARG A 62 -9.12 10.55 6.24
C ARG A 62 -8.28 9.48 6.94
N ILE A 63 -7.11 9.15 6.42
CA ILE A 63 -6.16 8.22 7.05
C ILE A 63 -5.57 8.83 8.33
N GLU A 64 -5.12 10.10 8.28
CA GLU A 64 -4.61 10.83 9.45
C GLU A 64 -5.65 11.01 10.56
N GLY A 65 -6.94 11.05 10.19
CA GLY A 65 -8.06 11.18 11.13
C GLY A 65 -8.48 9.89 11.83
N GLN A 66 -7.86 8.74 11.51
CA GLN A 66 -8.16 7.46 12.15
C GLN A 66 -7.58 7.38 13.57
N LEU A 67 -7.89 6.29 14.29
CA LEU A 67 -7.20 5.99 15.54
C LEU A 67 -5.69 5.82 15.28
N SER A 68 -4.86 6.16 16.26
CA SER A 68 -3.40 6.17 16.08
C SER A 68 -2.84 4.84 15.58
N GLY A 69 -3.40 3.71 16.03
CA GLY A 69 -2.99 2.39 15.56
C GLY A 69 -3.29 2.15 14.08
N ASP A 70 -4.48 2.54 13.64
CA ASP A 70 -4.93 2.36 12.24
C ASP A 70 -4.19 3.30 11.29
N TYR A 71 -3.96 4.54 11.73
CA TYR A 71 -3.13 5.50 11.00
C TYR A 71 -1.71 4.97 10.78
N GLU A 72 -1.04 4.50 11.83
CA GLU A 72 0.32 3.95 11.72
C GLU A 72 0.34 2.70 10.83
N ARG A 73 -0.68 1.85 10.92
CA ARG A 73 -0.83 0.67 10.05
C ARG A 73 -0.99 1.07 8.58
N ALA A 74 -1.91 1.98 8.27
CA ALA A 74 -2.12 2.50 6.93
C ALA A 74 -0.85 3.15 6.37
N LYS A 75 -0.14 3.93 7.19
CA LYS A 75 1.12 4.57 6.82
C LYS A 75 2.19 3.55 6.45
N LYS A 76 2.34 2.48 7.24
CA LYS A 76 3.26 1.38 6.93
C LYS A 76 2.87 0.65 5.64
N VAL A 77 1.60 0.27 5.48
CA VAL A 77 1.10 -0.41 4.26
C VAL A 77 1.37 0.43 3.02
N LEU A 78 0.97 1.70 3.02
CA LEU A 78 1.20 2.61 1.89
C LEU A 78 2.69 2.81 1.60
N SER A 79 3.53 2.86 2.64
CA SER A 79 4.98 2.98 2.48
C SER A 79 5.57 1.75 1.82
N TRP A 80 5.19 0.55 2.27
CA TRP A 80 5.62 -0.71 1.68
C TRP A 80 5.20 -0.82 0.21
N ILE A 81 3.95 -0.52 -0.11
CA ILE A 81 3.47 -0.62 -1.49
C ILE A 81 4.13 0.42 -2.41
N THR A 82 4.38 1.64 -1.91
CA THR A 82 4.91 2.73 -2.73
C THR A 82 6.42 2.61 -2.95
N TYR A 83 7.17 2.22 -1.92
CA TYR A 83 8.63 2.33 -1.91
C TYR A 83 9.37 0.99 -1.92
N ALA A 84 8.64 -0.13 -1.96
CA ALA A 84 9.24 -1.44 -2.18
C ALA A 84 9.92 -1.52 -3.55
N GLN A 85 10.93 -2.39 -3.66
CA GLN A 85 11.67 -2.60 -4.90
C GLN A 85 10.82 -3.28 -5.99
N ARG A 86 9.85 -4.10 -5.58
CA ARG A 86 8.89 -4.78 -6.43
C ARG A 86 7.53 -4.88 -5.73
N PRO A 87 6.43 -5.15 -6.47
CA PRO A 87 5.16 -5.48 -5.86
C PRO A 87 5.30 -6.65 -4.87
N LEU A 88 4.55 -6.55 -3.77
CA LEU A 88 4.51 -7.55 -2.71
C LEU A 88 3.21 -8.34 -2.79
N THR A 89 3.28 -9.62 -2.44
CA THR A 89 2.10 -10.42 -2.14
C THR A 89 1.51 -10.01 -0.79
N THR A 90 0.25 -10.38 -0.54
CA THR A 90 -0.42 -10.18 0.74
C THR A 90 0.30 -10.91 1.88
N ALA A 91 0.79 -12.13 1.62
CA ALA A 91 1.63 -12.90 2.53
C ALA A 91 2.92 -12.14 2.91
N GLU A 92 3.68 -11.68 1.91
CA GLU A 92 4.93 -10.95 2.12
C GLU A 92 4.72 -9.66 2.93
N ILE A 93 3.71 -8.84 2.60
CA ILE A 93 3.48 -7.60 3.36
C ILE A 93 3.03 -7.89 4.80
N CYS A 94 2.21 -8.92 5.01
CA CYS A 94 1.75 -9.28 6.35
C CYS A 94 2.93 -9.73 7.21
N CYS A 95 3.82 -10.57 6.66
CA CYS A 95 5.07 -10.91 7.31
C CYS A 95 5.93 -9.67 7.60
N ALA A 96 6.13 -8.78 6.62
CA ALA A 96 6.94 -7.58 6.79
C ALA A 96 6.41 -6.66 7.90
N LEU A 97 5.09 -6.51 8.01
CA LEU A 97 4.45 -5.70 9.04
C LEU A 97 4.47 -6.35 10.43
N ALA A 98 4.61 -7.67 10.50
CA ALA A 98 4.72 -8.44 11.74
C ALA A 98 6.15 -8.49 12.31
N VAL A 99 7.17 -8.03 11.56
CA VAL A 99 8.54 -7.96 12.04
C VAL A 99 8.66 -6.90 13.13
N GLU A 100 9.01 -7.33 14.34
CA GLU A 100 9.28 -6.46 15.46
C GLU A 100 10.77 -6.08 15.54
N PRO A 101 11.10 -4.84 15.91
CA PRO A 101 12.47 -4.46 16.24
C PRO A 101 13.05 -5.39 17.31
N GLU A 102 14.29 -5.83 17.13
CA GLU A 102 14.99 -6.74 18.05
C GLU A 102 14.38 -8.14 18.21
N GLY A 103 13.34 -8.47 17.43
CA GLY A 103 12.77 -9.81 17.36
C GLY A 103 13.79 -10.83 16.83
N ASN A 104 13.66 -12.08 17.26
CA ASN A 104 14.49 -13.20 16.76
C ASN A 104 13.67 -14.23 15.96
N GLU A 105 12.34 -14.05 15.89
CA GLU A 105 11.40 -14.86 15.12
C GLU A 105 10.12 -14.05 14.83
N LEU A 106 9.30 -14.50 13.87
CA LEU A 106 7.97 -13.93 13.65
C LEU A 106 7.00 -14.44 14.70
N ASP A 107 6.28 -13.52 15.34
CA ASP A 107 5.12 -13.85 16.17
C ASP A 107 3.87 -14.01 15.28
N PRO A 108 3.26 -15.21 15.19
CA PRO A 108 2.02 -15.41 14.44
C PRO A 108 0.86 -14.55 14.94
N GLU A 109 0.84 -14.15 16.22
CA GLU A 109 -0.19 -13.28 16.79
C GLU A 109 -0.05 -11.82 16.32
N ASN A 110 1.11 -11.45 15.77
CA ASN A 110 1.36 -10.12 15.22
C ASN A 110 1.13 -10.04 13.70
N ILE A 111 0.79 -11.16 13.04
CA ILE A 111 0.48 -11.18 11.60
C ILE A 111 -0.89 -10.53 11.40
N PRO A 112 -0.97 -9.42 10.63
CA PRO A 112 -2.22 -8.73 10.42
C PRO A 112 -3.13 -9.44 9.42
N ASP A 113 -4.43 -9.19 9.56
CA ASP A 113 -5.44 -9.57 8.58
C ASP A 113 -5.37 -8.65 7.34
N VAL A 114 -5.52 -9.22 6.15
CA VAL A 114 -5.33 -8.49 4.88
C VAL A 114 -6.45 -7.48 4.67
N GLU A 115 -7.68 -7.86 5.01
CA GLU A 115 -8.85 -7.02 4.89
C GLU A 115 -8.74 -5.81 5.83
N ASP A 116 -8.17 -5.99 7.02
CA ASP A 116 -7.82 -4.89 7.91
C ASP A 116 -6.81 -3.93 7.26
N LEU A 117 -5.75 -4.44 6.61
CA LEU A 117 -4.76 -3.60 5.91
C LEU A 117 -5.39 -2.74 4.81
N VAL A 118 -6.31 -3.33 4.03
CA VAL A 118 -7.01 -2.62 2.95
C VAL A 118 -7.98 -1.58 3.52
N SER A 119 -8.71 -1.93 4.56
CA SER A 119 -9.76 -1.09 5.15
C SER A 119 -9.22 0.25 5.69
N VAL A 120 -8.05 0.22 6.33
CA VAL A 120 -7.42 1.42 6.92
C VAL A 120 -6.83 2.35 5.85
N CYS A 121 -6.67 1.90 4.60
CA CYS A 121 -6.04 2.69 3.53
C CYS A 121 -7.00 3.58 2.73
N ALA A 122 -8.23 3.80 3.21
CA ALA A 122 -9.20 4.76 2.68
C ALA A 122 -9.46 4.68 1.15
N GLY A 123 -9.43 3.46 0.60
CA GLY A 123 -9.67 3.18 -0.82
C GLY A 123 -8.46 3.40 -1.74
N LEU A 124 -7.27 3.68 -1.19
CA LEU A 124 -6.04 3.86 -1.96
C LEU A 124 -5.33 2.54 -2.31
N VAL A 125 -5.71 1.45 -1.65
CA VAL A 125 -5.09 0.14 -1.77
C VAL A 125 -6.14 -0.88 -2.20
N VAL A 126 -5.72 -1.83 -3.04
CA VAL A 126 -6.53 -2.96 -3.51
C VAL A 126 -5.67 -4.22 -3.49
N VAL A 127 -6.33 -5.37 -3.37
CA VAL A 127 -5.70 -6.69 -3.54
C VAL A 127 -6.15 -7.26 -4.88
N ASP A 128 -5.19 -7.73 -5.65
CA ASP A 128 -5.44 -8.50 -6.86
C ASP A 128 -5.68 -9.96 -6.47
N GLU A 129 -6.91 -10.45 -6.60
CA GLU A 129 -7.30 -11.80 -6.16
C GLU A 129 -6.63 -12.93 -6.95
N GLU A 130 -6.24 -12.69 -8.21
CA GLU A 130 -5.61 -13.72 -9.06
C GLU A 130 -4.14 -13.92 -8.70
N SER A 131 -3.44 -12.83 -8.39
CA SER A 131 -2.00 -12.82 -8.11
C SER A 131 -1.65 -12.70 -6.62
N ALA A 132 -2.65 -12.48 -5.75
CA ALA A 132 -2.48 -12.15 -4.34
C ALA A 132 -1.55 -10.95 -4.10
N ILE A 133 -1.46 -10.02 -5.06
CA ILE A 133 -0.62 -8.83 -4.95
C ILE A 133 -1.41 -7.70 -4.30
N ILE A 134 -0.84 -7.09 -3.26
CA ILE A 134 -1.36 -5.86 -2.69
C ILE A 134 -0.73 -4.67 -3.42
N ARG A 135 -1.56 -3.75 -3.91
CA ARG A 135 -1.10 -2.63 -4.73
C ARG A 135 -1.93 -1.38 -4.53
N LEU A 136 -1.40 -0.25 -4.99
CA LEU A 136 -2.18 0.97 -5.08
C LEU A 136 -3.30 0.78 -6.10
N VAL A 137 -4.43 1.46 -5.85
CA VAL A 137 -5.61 1.41 -6.71
C VAL A 137 -5.30 1.87 -8.14
N HIS A 138 -4.31 2.77 -8.31
CA HIS A 138 -3.89 3.28 -9.61
C HIS A 138 -2.44 3.80 -9.59
N TYR A 139 -1.77 3.81 -10.74
CA TYR A 139 -0.38 4.26 -10.85
C TYR A 139 -0.21 5.75 -10.48
N THR A 140 -1.22 6.59 -10.72
CA THR A 140 -1.16 8.01 -10.32
C THR A 140 -1.19 8.20 -8.80
N THR A 141 -1.64 7.20 -8.05
CA THR A 141 -1.52 7.20 -6.58
C THR A 141 -0.05 7.03 -6.19
N GLN A 142 0.70 6.21 -6.91
CA GLN A 142 2.15 6.05 -6.70
C GLN A 142 2.88 7.37 -6.98
N GLU A 143 2.64 7.97 -8.14
CA GLU A 143 3.23 9.26 -8.53
C GLU A 143 2.94 10.35 -7.48
N TYR A 144 1.73 10.35 -6.92
CA TYR A 144 1.34 11.27 -5.86
C TYR A 144 2.17 11.08 -4.59
N PHE A 145 2.29 9.86 -4.08
CA PHE A 145 3.07 9.57 -2.88
C PHE A 145 4.56 9.81 -3.07
N GLU A 146 5.12 9.46 -4.23
CA GLU A 146 6.51 9.75 -4.58
C GLU A 146 6.81 11.26 -4.54
N ARG A 147 5.88 12.09 -5.03
CA ARG A 147 6.01 13.56 -4.99
C ARG A 147 6.01 14.13 -3.58
N ILE A 148 5.19 13.57 -2.67
CA ILE A 148 5.07 14.08 -1.28
C ILE A 148 5.93 13.32 -0.27
N ARG A 149 6.74 12.35 -0.71
CA ARG A 149 7.50 11.43 0.15
C ARG A 149 8.21 12.12 1.31
N ASN A 150 8.94 13.18 1.04
CA ASN A 150 9.77 13.84 2.05
C ASN A 150 8.93 14.53 3.14
N GLU A 151 7.72 14.96 2.81
CA GLU A 151 6.78 15.59 3.74
C GLU A 151 5.97 14.52 4.51
N TRP A 152 5.55 13.47 3.80
CA TRP A 152 4.65 12.44 4.32
C TRP A 152 5.36 11.37 5.16
N ASN A 153 6.41 10.77 4.60
CA ASN A 153 7.18 9.72 5.27
C ASN A 153 8.64 9.66 4.79
N PRO A 154 9.51 10.56 5.28
CA PRO A 154 10.91 10.59 4.86
C PRO A 154 11.73 9.37 5.29
N SER A 155 11.31 8.63 6.33
CA SER A 155 12.01 7.43 6.82
C SER A 155 11.59 6.14 6.12
N ALA A 156 10.58 6.17 5.25
CA ALA A 156 9.96 4.96 4.71
C ALA A 156 10.93 3.91 4.16
N GLN A 157 11.90 4.34 3.34
CA GLN A 157 12.89 3.43 2.75
C GLN A 157 13.89 2.89 3.78
N LEU A 158 14.23 3.69 4.80
CA LEU A 158 15.05 3.24 5.91
C LEU A 158 14.30 2.18 6.73
N ASP A 159 13.03 2.43 7.03
CA ASP A 159 12.19 1.51 7.80
C ASP A 159 12.03 0.17 7.07
N ILE A 160 11.79 0.18 5.76
CA ILE A 160 11.77 -1.02 4.90
C ILE A 160 13.09 -1.79 5.00
N ALA A 161 14.23 -1.11 4.83
CA ALA A 161 15.54 -1.74 4.86
C ALA A 161 15.86 -2.34 6.25
N LEU A 162 15.51 -1.64 7.32
CA LEU A 162 15.66 -2.13 8.68
C LEU A 162 14.79 -3.35 8.94
N THR A 163 13.54 -3.36 8.49
CA THR A 163 12.66 -4.54 8.57
C THR A 163 13.27 -5.74 7.86
N CYS A 164 13.75 -5.59 6.62
CA CYS A 164 14.42 -6.69 5.90
C CYS A 164 15.65 -7.18 6.67
N LEU A 165 16.48 -6.27 7.19
CA LEU A 165 17.68 -6.63 7.95
C LEU A 165 17.34 -7.38 9.25
N THR A 166 16.34 -6.91 9.99
CA THR A 166 15.86 -7.57 11.21
C THR A 166 15.34 -8.96 10.89
N TYR A 167 14.51 -9.10 9.84
CA TYR A 167 14.00 -10.39 9.39
C TYR A 167 15.13 -11.37 9.05
N LEU A 168 16.09 -10.96 8.23
CA LEU A 168 17.26 -11.77 7.87
C LEU A 168 18.16 -12.13 9.06
N SER A 169 18.05 -11.39 10.17
CA SER A 169 18.80 -11.65 11.41
C SER A 169 18.11 -12.65 12.35
N PHE A 170 16.93 -13.15 11.99
CA PHE A 170 16.20 -14.14 12.78
C PHE A 170 16.96 -15.44 12.99
N GLY A 171 16.63 -16.13 14.09
CA GLY A 171 17.26 -17.37 14.51
C GLY A 171 17.24 -18.45 13.43
N THR A 172 16.14 -18.54 12.67
CA THR A 172 15.93 -19.49 11.57
C THR A 172 17.04 -19.41 10.51
N PHE A 173 17.58 -18.23 10.26
CA PHE A 173 18.61 -18.00 9.23
C PHE A 173 20.05 -18.17 9.73
N LYS A 174 20.26 -18.32 11.05
CA LYS A 174 21.60 -18.54 11.64
C LYS A 174 22.26 -19.85 11.22
N SER A 175 21.48 -20.79 10.69
CA SER A 175 21.97 -22.05 10.13
C SER A 175 22.83 -21.87 8.86
N GLY A 176 22.87 -20.67 8.27
CA GLY A 176 23.69 -20.35 7.11
C GLY A 176 23.08 -20.80 5.79
N SER A 177 23.91 -20.97 4.76
CA SER A 177 23.48 -21.35 3.40
C SER A 177 22.90 -22.77 3.34
N CYS A 178 21.86 -22.97 2.54
CA CYS A 178 21.36 -24.29 2.17
C CYS A 178 22.41 -25.07 1.36
N SER A 179 22.52 -26.39 1.57
CA SER A 179 23.51 -27.22 0.87
C SER A 179 23.00 -27.76 -0.47
N THR A 180 21.69 -27.72 -0.68
CA THR A 180 21.03 -28.20 -1.90
C THR A 180 19.91 -27.25 -2.33
N ASP A 181 19.59 -27.26 -3.63
CA ASP A 181 18.49 -26.47 -4.18
C ASP A 181 17.15 -26.81 -3.51
N LYS A 182 16.94 -28.10 -3.18
CA LYS A 182 15.72 -28.54 -2.49
C LYS A 182 15.58 -27.95 -1.08
N GLU A 183 16.67 -27.86 -0.33
CA GLU A 183 16.67 -27.21 0.99
C GLU A 183 16.44 -25.70 0.87
N PHE A 184 16.95 -25.08 -0.20
CA PHE A 184 16.74 -23.66 -0.48
C PHE A 184 15.28 -23.37 -0.84
N GLU A 185 14.69 -24.15 -1.75
CA GLU A 185 13.27 -24.05 -2.12
C GLU A 185 12.35 -24.25 -0.91
N GLU A 186 12.63 -25.25 -0.07
CA GLU A 186 11.86 -25.50 1.15
C GLU A 186 11.96 -24.31 2.12
N ARG A 187 13.16 -23.74 2.26
CA ARG A 187 13.35 -22.56 3.10
C ARG A 187 12.55 -21.35 2.59
N LEU A 188 12.51 -21.11 1.29
CA LEU A 188 11.68 -20.06 0.70
C LEU A 188 10.19 -20.30 0.98
N ARG A 189 9.71 -21.54 0.86
CA ARG A 189 8.30 -21.88 1.14
C ARG A 189 7.91 -21.69 2.61
N GLN A 190 8.83 -21.95 3.53
CA GLN A 190 8.59 -21.79 4.97
C GLN A 190 8.69 -20.32 5.43
N ASN A 191 9.27 -19.44 4.60
CA ASN A 191 9.61 -18.08 4.95
C ASN A 191 9.14 -17.15 3.83
N GLU A 192 7.85 -16.81 3.84
CA GLU A 192 7.16 -16.13 2.73
C GLU A 192 7.81 -14.79 2.34
N PHE A 193 8.43 -14.10 3.29
CA PHE A 193 9.10 -12.82 3.07
C PHE A 193 10.57 -12.92 2.67
N LEU A 194 11.17 -14.12 2.69
CA LEU A 194 12.60 -14.31 2.46
C LEU A 194 13.05 -13.90 1.05
N ASP A 195 12.27 -14.20 0.02
CA ASP A 195 12.60 -13.85 -1.36
C ASP A 195 12.71 -12.34 -1.57
N TYR A 196 11.84 -11.57 -0.91
CA TYR A 196 11.88 -10.11 -0.97
C TYR A 196 13.01 -9.53 -0.12
N ALA A 197 13.23 -10.07 1.08
CA ALA A 197 14.14 -9.47 2.05
C ALA A 197 15.63 -9.63 1.69
N ALA A 198 15.99 -10.72 0.98
CA ALA A 198 17.36 -11.18 0.73
C ALA A 198 18.08 -10.56 -0.48
#